data_AF-A0A7W1V757-F1
#
_entry.id   AF-A0A7W1V757-F1
#
_cell.length_a   1.000
_cell.length_b   1.000
_cell.length_c   1.000
_cell.angle_alpha   90.00
_cell.angle_beta   90.00
_cell.angle_gamma   90.00
#
_symmetry.space_group_name_H-M   'P 1'
#
loop_
_entity.id
_entity.type
_entity.pdbx_description
1 polymer ?
#
loop_
_entity_poly.entity_id
_entity_poly.type
_entity_poly.pdbx_seq_one_letter_code
_entity_poly.pdbx_strand_id
1 'polypeptide(L)'
;MLNYLELKEKPREFLVATGLRNEEFECLLPTFEKCYQESLPTKPKPTRKKKQRQAGGGRKSNLATLSDKLLFILVYQKTFQLQTMHG
;
A
#
# COMPACT_ATOMS: atom_id res chain seq x y z
N MET A 1 -8.93 5.55 -9.49
CA MET A 1 -7.74 5.08 -8.74
C MET A 1 -8.24 4.51 -7.41
N LEU A 2 -7.63 3.45 -6.86
CA LEU A 2 -8.07 2.91 -5.55
C LEU A 2 -7.96 3.98 -4.47
N ASN A 3 -9.11 4.33 -3.88
CA ASN A 3 -9.27 5.35 -2.86
C ASN A 3 -10.03 4.73 -1.68
N TYR A 4 -9.41 4.75 -0.50
CA TYR A 4 -9.99 4.18 0.72
C TYR A 4 -11.29 4.86 1.13
N LEU A 5 -11.34 6.20 1.08
CA LEU A 5 -12.51 6.96 1.53
C LEU A 5 -13.74 6.65 0.68
N GLU A 6 -13.56 6.47 -0.63
CA GLU A 6 -14.67 6.14 -1.53
C GLU A 6 -15.15 4.69 -1.35
N LEU A 7 -14.23 3.75 -1.15
CA LEU A 7 -14.58 2.32 -1.06
C LEU A 7 -15.11 1.92 0.33
N LYS A 8 -14.67 2.59 1.41
CA LYS A 8 -15.14 2.35 2.78
C LYS A 8 -16.65 2.53 2.92
N GLU A 9 -17.22 3.48 2.18
CA GLU A 9 -18.67 3.76 2.14
C GLU A 9 -19.49 2.63 1.50
N LYS A 10 -18.83 1.61 0.93
CA LYS A 10 -19.46 0.46 0.29
C LYS A 10 -19.02 -0.85 0.95
N PRO A 11 -19.56 -1.20 2.14
CA PRO A 11 -19.04 -2.30 2.95
C PRO A 11 -18.98 -3.65 2.24
N ARG A 12 -19.95 -3.94 1.36
CA ARG A 12 -19.96 -5.18 0.58
C ARG A 12 -18.83 -5.22 -0.46
N GLU A 13 -18.68 -4.15 -1.23
CA GLU A 13 -17.60 -4.04 -2.23
C GLU A 13 -16.23 -4.07 -1.54
N PHE A 14 -16.10 -3.37 -0.40
CA PHE A 14 -14.89 -3.35 0.40
C PHE A 14 -14.49 -4.75 0.90
N LEU A 15 -15.44 -5.49 1.48
CA LEU A 15 -15.23 -6.86 1.94
C LEU A 15 -14.88 -7.81 0.79
N VAL A 16 -15.54 -7.67 -0.37
CA VAL A 16 -15.23 -8.47 -1.56
C VAL A 16 -13.84 -8.15 -2.08
N ALA A 17 -13.42 -6.88 -2.08
CA ALA A 17 -12.12 -6.48 -2.59
C ALA A 17 -10.95 -6.85 -1.66
N THR A 18 -11.12 -6.72 -0.35
CA THR A 18 -10.03 -6.87 0.64
C THR A 18 -10.10 -8.15 1.45
N GLY A 19 -11.29 -8.74 1.61
CA GLY A 19 -11.53 -9.83 2.56
C GLY A 19 -11.69 -9.38 4.01
N LEU A 20 -11.68 -8.08 4.29
CA LEU A 20 -11.80 -7.51 5.63
C LEU A 20 -13.03 -6.61 5.74
N ARG A 21 -13.58 -6.50 6.94
CA ARG A 21 -14.52 -5.43 7.31
C ARG A 21 -13.76 -4.12 7.55
N ASN A 22 -14.47 -3.00 7.47
CA ASN A 22 -13.88 -1.67 7.69
C ASN A 22 -13.18 -1.57 9.07
N GLU A 23 -13.79 -2.12 10.12
CA GLU A 23 -13.21 -2.12 11.47
C GLU A 23 -11.89 -2.89 11.54
N GLU A 24 -11.82 -4.05 10.89
CA GLU A 24 -10.61 -4.89 10.85
C GLU A 24 -9.48 -4.19 10.08
N PHE A 25 -9.84 -3.51 8.99
CA PHE A 25 -8.90 -2.68 8.24
C PHE A 25 -8.37 -1.51 9.09
N GLU A 26 -9.24 -0.83 9.83
CA GLU A 26 -8.85 0.28 10.72
C GLU A 26 -7.97 -0.19 11.88
N CYS A 27 -8.22 -1.38 12.42
CA CYS A 27 -7.33 -1.98 13.42
C CYS A 27 -5.94 -2.31 12.85
N LEU A 28 -5.83 -2.67 11.56
CA LEU A 28 -4.57 -3.01 10.92
C LEU A 28 -3.73 -1.77 10.55
N LEU A 29 -4.39 -0.65 10.26
CA LEU A 29 -3.76 0.55 9.70
C LEU A 29 -2.58 1.11 10.55
N PRO A 30 -2.68 1.23 11.90
CA PRO A 30 -1.58 1.74 12.72
C PRO A 30 -0.34 0.84 12.69
N THR A 31 -0.54 -0.48 12.71
CA THR A 31 0.56 -1.45 12.63
C THR A 31 1.22 -1.38 11.26
N PHE A 32 0.42 -1.31 10.20
CA PHE A 32 0.92 -1.13 8.84
C PHE A 32 1.74 0.16 8.70
N GLU A 33 1.25 1.28 9.23
CA GLU A 33 1.98 2.56 9.21
C GLU A 33 3.35 2.43 9.86
N LYS A 34 3.41 1.83 11.06
CA LYS A 34 4.69 1.61 11.76
C LYS A 34 5.66 0.78 10.91
N CYS A 35 5.22 -0.37 10.42
CA CYS A 35 6.07 -1.24 9.59
C CYS A 35 6.47 -0.56 8.28
N TYR A 36 5.59 0.23 7.68
CA TYR A 36 5.88 0.97 6.46
C TYR A 36 7.00 1.99 6.70
N GLN A 37 6.92 2.77 7.79
CA GLN A 37 7.97 3.74 8.14
C GLN A 37 9.31 3.06 8.41
N GLU A 38 9.31 1.93 9.13
CA GLU A 38 10.52 1.13 9.39
C GLU A 38 11.13 0.55 8.11
N SER A 39 10.30 0.26 7.09
CA SER A 39 10.76 -0.26 5.80
C SER A 39 11.37 0.81 4.88
N LEU A 40 11.15 2.09 5.16
CA LEU A 40 11.67 3.16 4.32
C LEU A 40 13.20 3.18 4.40
N PRO A 41 13.91 3.27 3.26
CA PRO A 41 15.36 3.29 3.27
C PRO A 41 15.84 4.55 4.01
N THR A 42 16.77 4.36 4.97
CA THR A 42 17.49 5.47 5.59
C THR A 42 18.15 6.31 4.50
N LYS A 43 17.96 7.64 4.56
CA LYS A 43 18.60 8.57 3.61
C LYS A 43 20.09 8.21 3.49
N PRO A 44 20.62 7.97 2.29
CA PRO A 44 22.03 7.64 2.14
C PRO A 44 22.86 8.78 2.75
N LYS A 45 23.76 8.44 3.67
CA LYS A 45 24.80 9.39 4.11
C LYS A 45 25.53 9.85 2.85
N PRO A 46 25.82 11.15 2.67
CA PRO A 46 26.48 11.65 1.48
C PRO A 46 27.89 11.03 1.40
N THR A 47 28.03 9.90 0.71
CA THR A 47 29.32 9.29 0.45
C THR A 47 29.89 9.90 -0.82
N ARG A 48 31.15 10.34 -0.72
CA ARG A 48 31.90 10.91 -1.83
C ARG A 48 32.07 9.82 -2.89
N LYS A 49 31.48 10.03 -4.07
CA LYS A 49 31.59 9.24 -5.31
C LYS A 49 30.65 8.03 -5.45
N LYS A 50 29.42 8.29 -5.89
CA LYS A 50 28.75 7.64 -7.04
C LYS A 50 27.46 8.43 -7.33
N LYS A 51 27.20 8.81 -8.58
CA LYS A 51 25.92 9.42 -8.98
C LYS A 51 24.83 8.33 -8.91
N GLN A 52 24.32 8.06 -7.72
CA GLN A 52 23.18 7.18 -7.51
C GLN A 52 21.92 8.04 -7.55
N ARG A 53 20.89 7.62 -8.29
CA ARG A 53 19.59 8.32 -8.30
C ARG A 53 19.09 8.42 -6.87
N GLN A 54 18.64 9.61 -6.45
CA GLN A 54 18.04 9.79 -5.14
C GLN A 54 16.85 8.83 -4.99
N ALA A 55 16.72 8.20 -3.82
CA ALA A 55 15.51 7.46 -3.48
C ALA A 55 14.30 8.40 -3.64
N GLY A 56 13.29 7.99 -4.42
CA GLY A 56 12.11 8.81 -4.70
C GLY A 56 12.27 9.87 -5.81
N GLY A 57 13.35 9.82 -6.60
CA GLY A 57 13.55 10.70 -7.77
C GLY A 57 12.76 10.32 -9.04
N GLY A 58 11.87 9.32 -8.97
CA GLY A 58 10.96 8.93 -10.04
C GLY A 58 9.61 9.64 -9.99
N ARG A 59 8.68 9.24 -10.85
CA ARG A 59 7.28 9.73 -10.84
C ARG A 59 6.68 9.48 -9.46
N LYS A 60 6.05 10.52 -8.87
CA LYS A 60 5.38 10.40 -7.58
C LYS A 60 4.30 9.32 -7.67
N SER A 61 4.19 8.50 -6.63
CA SER A 61 3.14 7.48 -6.56
C SER A 61 1.79 8.17 -6.53
N ASN A 62 0.84 7.67 -7.32
CA ASN A 62 -0.52 8.21 -7.24
C ASN A 62 -1.19 7.81 -5.89
N LEU A 63 -0.68 6.79 -5.19
CA LEU A 63 -1.15 6.34 -3.86
C LEU A 63 -0.66 7.32 -2.80
N ALA A 64 -1.47 8.34 -2.53
CA ALA A 64 -1.09 9.46 -1.66
C ALA A 64 -1.07 9.07 -0.18
N THR A 65 -2.05 8.28 0.28
CA THR A 65 -2.24 7.96 1.70
C THR A 65 -1.75 6.56 2.05
N LEU A 66 -1.45 6.32 3.34
CA LEU A 66 -1.11 4.99 3.84
C LEU A 66 -2.30 4.02 3.75
N SER A 67 -3.52 4.51 3.96
CA SER A 67 -4.73 3.72 3.77
C SER A 67 -4.89 3.26 2.32
N ASP A 68 -4.63 4.13 1.33
CA ASP A 68 -4.70 3.72 -0.08
C ASP A 68 -3.63 2.67 -0.42
N LYS A 69 -2.43 2.81 0.17
CA LYS A 69 -1.34 1.82 -0.01
C LYS A 69 -1.70 0.46 0.59
N LEU A 70 -2.21 0.44 1.81
CA LEU A 70 -2.66 -0.80 2.47
C LEU A 70 -3.80 -1.43 1.67
N LEU A 71 -4.79 -0.62 1.26
CA LEU A 71 -5.90 -1.07 0.44
C LEU A 71 -5.42 -1.71 -0.87
N PHE A 72 -4.49 -1.07 -1.57
CA PHE A 72 -3.90 -1.61 -2.79
C PHE A 72 -3.23 -2.97 -2.56
N ILE A 73 -2.44 -3.11 -1.49
CA ILE A 73 -1.75 -4.37 -1.16
C ILE A 73 -2.76 -5.50 -0.91
N LEU A 74 -3.81 -5.25 -0.13
CA LEU A 74 -4.82 -6.26 0.19
C LEU A 74 -5.62 -6.69 -1.05
N VAL A 75 -6.05 -5.73 -1.87
CA VAL A 75 -6.73 -6.02 -3.14
C VAL A 75 -5.81 -6.82 -4.07
N TYR A 76 -4.55 -6.42 -4.18
CA TYR A 76 -3.57 -7.14 -4.99
C TYR A 76 -3.36 -8.57 -4.47
N GLN A 77 -3.15 -8.75 -3.17
CA GLN A 77 -2.94 -10.07 -2.57
C GLN A 77 -4.12 -11.02 -2.84
N LYS A 78 -5.35 -10.52 -2.70
CA LYS A 78 -6.58 -11.30 -2.93
C LYS A 78 -6.79 -11.63 -4.41
N THR A 79 -6.52 -10.69 -5.31
CA THR A 79 -6.75 -10.88 -6.75
C THR A 79 -5.60 -11.63 -7.45
N PHE A 80 -4.37 -11.50 -6.96
CA PHE A 80 -3.20 -12.16 -7.52
C PHE A 80 -3.28 -13.68 -7.43
N GLN A 81 -3.78 -14.21 -6.30
CA GLN A 81 -3.99 -15.66 -6.13
C GLN A 81 -4.96 -16.22 -7.18
N LEU A 82 -5.97 -15.45 -7.58
CA LEU A 82 -6.88 -15.85 -8.64
C LEU A 82 -6.15 -15.87 -9.99
N GLN A 83 -5.34 -14.85 -10.29
CA GLN A 83 -4.59 -14.78 -11.56
C GLN A 83 -3.64 -15.96 -11.76
N THR A 84 -2.91 -16.39 -10.72
CA THR A 84 -2.02 -17.56 -10.82
C THR A 84 -2.76 -18.87 -11.06
N MET A 85 -4.04 -18.97 -10.69
CA MET A 85 -4.86 -20.17 -10.90
C MET A 85 -5.52 -20.22 -12.30
N HIS A 86 -5.50 -19.12 -13.06
CA HIS A 86 -6.02 -19.07 -14.43
C HIS A 86 -4.97 -19.55 -15.47
N GLY A 87 -4.30 -20.67 -15.19
CA GLY A 87 -3.25 -21.27 -16.02
C GLY A 87 -3.59 -21.38 -17.51
#